data_AF-A0A948B4R1-F1
#
_entry.id   AF-A0A948B4R1-F1
#
_cell.length_a   1.000
_cell.length_b   1.000
_cell.length_c   1.000
_cell.angle_alpha   90.00
_cell.angle_beta   90.00
_cell.angle_gamma   90.00
#
_symmetry.space_group_name_H-M   'P 1'
#
loop_
_entity.id
_entity.type
_entity.pdbx_description
1 polymer ?
#
loop_
_entity_poly.entity_id
_entity_poly.type
_entity_poly.pdbx_seq_one_letter_code
_entity_poly.pdbx_strand_id
1 'polypeptide(L)'
;MPEYRYTVINTANQQLQGTIGSPDETSARKELNELGFSIVSIELIPAEQAPGAEESKIPTFEFAAIDKNQKRVLGTIKATSDYEAYKRLVTEYEFEVEYVSDTGLSEEEKVKARKKGSYEFQMQLEAEQGTAGLKETADEKDLKEFEKKQEVLKHQIDFVLGKVKEILDKYEQDMKPITKEKIRQQVDKILRIKNSTNLDYVRKTTEDLLKFLQKEEMFLHEEAHYKDRTNMVVEAQSMMMELKRGKAKKNISLSELLRQWHEENIVNVENPPLYNRVADFFIRNVIGIQSENKEITGIKENIRSINNQIQHYLTMYFQAPSPEFKTQTKEGLKRLWQQRKKLKASLKEERKKLASQRKLSTELTTTEKLARELLSFTSWLLMFYLVYYFVSIYAISKNFGFDEVPHFFYIYRSAFLKYFMATLFLFYSALSIKINFFKRNDIATLIITPVCLFSIVLIYLNF
;
A
#
# COMPACT_ATOMS: atom_id res chain seq x y z
N MET A 1 -8.08 27.58 -46.62
CA MET A 1 -7.16 26.46 -46.92
C MET A 1 -7.94 25.17 -46.74
N PRO A 2 -7.69 24.12 -47.55
CA PRO A 2 -8.31 22.83 -47.29
C PRO A 2 -7.88 22.30 -45.91
N GLU A 3 -8.84 21.71 -45.18
CA GLU A 3 -8.58 21.07 -43.89
C GLU A 3 -8.60 19.55 -44.08
N TYR A 4 -7.64 18.88 -43.47
CA TYR A 4 -7.52 17.43 -43.48
C TYR A 4 -7.74 16.88 -42.08
N ARG A 5 -8.66 15.94 -41.92
CA ARG A 5 -8.81 15.17 -40.68
C ARG A 5 -7.78 14.06 -40.68
N TYR A 6 -7.00 13.92 -39.61
CA TYR A 6 -5.96 12.90 -39.50
C TYR A 6 -6.17 12.00 -38.28
N THR A 7 -5.70 10.77 -38.40
CA THR A 7 -5.47 9.84 -37.31
C THR A 7 -4.02 9.40 -37.35
N VAL A 8 -3.29 9.62 -36.27
CA VAL A 8 -1.85 9.33 -36.18
C VAL A 8 -1.51 8.56 -34.91
N ILE A 9 -0.37 7.89 -34.89
CA ILE A 9 0.20 7.21 -33.72
C ILE A 9 1.46 7.95 -33.31
N ASN A 10 1.56 8.37 -32.05
CA ASN A 10 2.76 9.02 -31.52
C ASN A 10 3.86 8.01 -31.14
N THR A 11 5.02 8.51 -30.73
CA THR A 11 6.15 7.67 -30.27
C THR A 11 5.84 6.81 -29.05
N ALA A 12 4.77 7.12 -28.30
CA ALA A 12 4.27 6.35 -27.16
C ALA A 12 3.21 5.30 -27.53
N ASN A 13 3.00 5.02 -28.82
CA ASN A 13 1.96 4.12 -29.33
C ASN A 13 0.52 4.54 -28.98
N GLN A 14 0.27 5.82 -28.75
CA GLN A 14 -1.07 6.36 -28.53
C GLN A 14 -1.65 6.90 -29.84
N GLN A 15 -2.93 6.58 -30.08
CA GLN A 15 -3.66 7.03 -31.25
C GLN A 15 -4.26 8.43 -31.01
N LEU A 16 -3.88 9.41 -31.82
CA LEU A 16 -4.33 10.80 -31.76
C LEU A 16 -5.16 11.12 -33.01
N GLN A 17 -6.23 11.90 -32.84
CA GLN A 17 -7.08 12.38 -33.92
C GLN A 17 -7.09 13.92 -33.94
N GLY A 18 -7.03 14.53 -35.11
CA GLY A 18 -7.00 15.98 -35.24
C GLY A 18 -7.32 16.49 -36.65
N THR A 19 -7.18 17.80 -36.84
CA THR A 19 -7.37 18.47 -38.13
C THR A 19 -6.17 19.36 -38.42
N ILE A 20 -5.64 19.30 -39.65
CA ILE A 20 -4.50 20.09 -40.10
C ILE A 20 -4.87 20.87 -41.37
N GLY A 21 -4.54 22.16 -41.42
CA GLY A 21 -4.78 23.01 -42.59
C GLY A 21 -3.54 23.03 -43.48
N SER A 22 -3.63 22.53 -44.71
CA SER A 22 -2.50 22.47 -45.64
C SER A 22 -2.96 22.63 -47.09
N PRO A 23 -2.12 23.06 -48.05
CA PRO A 23 -2.53 23.23 -49.45
C PRO A 23 -2.94 21.91 -50.12
N ASP A 24 -2.30 20.81 -49.73
CA ASP A 24 -2.34 19.50 -50.35
C ASP A 24 -2.08 18.39 -49.29
N GLU A 25 -2.61 17.19 -49.51
CA GLU A 25 -2.46 16.05 -48.59
C GLU A 25 -0.96 15.72 -48.36
N THR A 26 -0.14 15.89 -49.40
CA THR A 26 1.31 15.67 -49.35
C THR A 26 2.03 16.61 -48.38
N SER A 27 1.65 17.90 -48.34
CA SER A 27 2.20 18.84 -47.36
C SER A 27 1.72 18.54 -45.95
N ALA A 28 0.44 18.19 -45.77
CA ALA A 28 -0.09 17.79 -44.47
C ALA A 28 0.62 16.54 -43.91
N ARG A 29 0.86 15.53 -44.77
CA ARG A 29 1.64 14.34 -44.38
C ARG A 29 3.07 14.69 -44.03
N LYS A 30 3.69 15.62 -44.75
CA LYS A 30 5.06 16.07 -44.46
C LYS A 30 5.14 16.75 -43.10
N GLU A 31 4.22 17.66 -42.78
CA GLU A 31 4.14 18.31 -41.47
C GLU A 31 3.91 17.31 -40.33
N LEU A 32 2.98 16.36 -40.48
CA LEU A 32 2.73 15.32 -39.46
C LEU A 32 3.94 14.39 -39.25
N ASN A 33 4.66 14.04 -40.33
CA ASN A 33 5.88 13.25 -40.24
C ASN A 33 7.04 14.03 -39.62
N GLU A 34 7.15 15.34 -39.88
CA GLU A 34 8.14 16.22 -39.25
C GLU A 34 7.93 16.33 -37.73
N LEU A 35 6.67 16.22 -37.28
CA LEU A 35 6.30 16.13 -35.86
C LEU A 35 6.53 14.75 -35.23
N GLY A 36 7.04 13.76 -35.99
CA GLY A 36 7.35 12.43 -35.50
C GLY A 36 6.14 11.51 -35.33
N PHE A 37 5.00 11.86 -35.94
CA PHE A 37 3.79 11.03 -35.91
C PHE A 37 3.77 9.98 -37.03
N SER A 38 3.30 8.77 -36.73
CA SER A 38 3.01 7.73 -37.73
C SER A 38 1.57 7.85 -38.22
N ILE A 39 1.39 8.17 -39.50
CA ILE A 39 0.07 8.47 -40.07
C ILE A 39 -0.72 7.19 -40.36
N VAL A 40 -1.88 7.04 -39.72
CA VAL A 40 -2.82 5.93 -39.95
C VAL A 40 -3.81 6.28 -41.05
N SER A 41 -4.44 7.46 -40.97
CA SER A 41 -5.34 7.97 -42.00
C SER A 41 -5.27 9.50 -42.10
N ILE A 42 -5.50 10.01 -43.30
CA ILE A 42 -5.69 11.44 -43.56
C ILE A 42 -6.79 11.58 -44.62
N GLU A 43 -7.81 12.38 -44.34
CA GLU A 43 -8.99 12.53 -45.19
C GLU A 43 -9.27 14.02 -45.40
N LEU A 44 -9.44 14.42 -46.66
CA LEU A 44 -9.85 15.79 -47.00
C LEU A 44 -11.28 16.02 -46.52
N ILE A 45 -11.48 17.08 -45.72
CA ILE A 45 -12.82 17.50 -45.31
C ILE A 45 -13.47 18.24 -46.50
N PRO A 46 -14.54 17.71 -47.11
CA PRO A 46 -15.21 18.37 -48.23
C PRO A 46 -15.72 19.74 -47.80
N ALA A 47 -15.62 20.75 -48.67
CA ALA A 47 -16.03 22.12 -48.36
C ALA A 47 -17.52 22.26 -47.93
N GLU A 48 -18.37 21.28 -48.27
CA GLU A 48 -19.78 21.18 -47.87
C GLU A 48 -19.99 20.52 -46.49
N GLN A 49 -18.98 19.84 -45.95
CA GLN A 49 -18.93 19.28 -44.59
C GLN A 49 -17.91 20.01 -43.70
N ALA A 50 -17.33 21.11 -44.19
CA ALA A 50 -16.62 22.05 -43.32
C ALA A 50 -17.60 22.46 -42.21
N PRO A 51 -17.26 22.30 -40.91
CA PRO A 51 -18.18 22.47 -39.80
C PRO A 51 -18.61 23.94 -39.67
N GLY A 52 -19.59 24.32 -40.48
CA GLY A 52 -20.35 25.54 -40.38
C GLY A 52 -21.72 25.20 -39.80
N ALA A 53 -21.82 25.25 -38.46
CA ALA A 53 -22.82 26.08 -37.76
C ALA A 53 -23.29 25.54 -36.39
N GLU A 54 -22.99 24.30 -35.96
CA GLU A 54 -23.45 23.82 -34.63
C GLU A 54 -22.47 22.95 -33.83
N GLU A 55 -21.19 22.87 -34.21
CA GLU A 55 -20.17 22.42 -33.26
C GLU A 55 -19.87 23.58 -32.31
N SER A 56 -19.98 23.32 -31.01
CA SER A 56 -19.69 24.25 -29.91
C SER A 56 -18.48 25.13 -30.26
N LYS A 57 -18.60 26.44 -30.04
CA LYS A 57 -17.51 27.41 -30.20
C LYS A 57 -16.36 27.07 -29.25
N ILE A 58 -15.57 26.04 -29.57
CA ILE A 58 -14.37 25.69 -28.84
C ILE A 58 -13.39 26.83 -29.10
N PRO A 59 -12.98 27.59 -28.07
CA PRO A 59 -12.08 28.71 -28.25
C PRO A 59 -10.76 28.24 -28.85
N THR A 60 -10.18 29.10 -29.69
CA THR A 60 -8.88 28.86 -30.32
C THR A 60 -7.84 29.71 -29.60
N PHE A 61 -6.75 29.09 -29.18
CA PHE A 61 -5.67 29.72 -28.44
C PHE A 61 -4.42 29.82 -29.31
N GLU A 62 -3.77 30.99 -29.32
CA GLU A 62 -2.42 31.18 -29.87
C GLU A 62 -1.37 30.75 -28.84
N PHE A 63 -0.30 30.10 -29.29
CA PHE A 63 0.80 29.69 -28.42
C PHE A 63 2.16 29.94 -29.07
N ALA A 64 3.17 30.11 -28.21
CA ALA A 64 4.58 29.96 -28.59
C ALA A 64 5.20 28.86 -27.73
N ALA A 65 5.92 27.95 -28.37
CA ALA A 65 6.60 26.86 -27.67
C ALA A 65 7.91 26.50 -28.37
N ILE A 66 8.77 25.79 -27.65
CA ILE A 66 10.04 25.26 -28.15
C ILE A 66 9.84 23.76 -28.37
N ASP A 67 10.05 23.32 -29.61
CA ASP A 67 10.02 21.90 -29.99
C ASP A 67 11.29 21.17 -29.50
N LYS A 68 11.29 19.84 -29.51
CA LYS A 68 12.44 18.96 -29.18
C LYS A 68 13.72 19.35 -29.91
N ASN A 69 13.59 19.92 -31.11
CA ASN A 69 14.71 20.42 -31.93
C ASN A 69 15.22 21.81 -31.51
N GLN A 70 14.76 22.33 -30.38
CA GLN A 70 14.99 23.71 -29.91
C GLN A 70 14.57 24.80 -30.91
N LYS A 71 13.63 24.48 -31.80
CA LYS A 71 13.04 25.45 -32.72
C LYS A 71 11.81 26.06 -32.08
N ARG A 72 11.72 27.38 -32.13
CA ARG A 72 10.55 28.12 -31.67
C ARG A 72 9.42 27.98 -32.69
N VAL A 73 8.28 27.46 -32.25
CA VAL A 73 7.08 27.24 -33.05
C VAL A 73 5.98 28.17 -32.54
N LEU A 74 5.33 28.87 -33.47
CA LEU A 74 4.13 29.68 -33.22
C LEU A 74 2.96 28.98 -33.89
N GLY A 75 1.87 28.75 -33.14
CA GLY A 75 0.73 28.03 -33.65
C GLY A 75 -0.57 28.38 -32.93
N THR A 76 -1.64 27.72 -33.34
CA THR A 76 -2.96 27.81 -32.69
C THR A 76 -3.47 26.43 -32.32
N ILE A 77 -4.08 26.29 -31.15
CA ILE A 77 -4.68 25.04 -30.66
C ILE A 77 -6.14 25.28 -30.20
N LYS A 78 -7.03 24.35 -30.51
CA LYS A 78 -8.42 24.36 -30.05
C LYS A 78 -8.52 23.57 -28.74
N ALA A 79 -9.05 24.17 -27.68
CA ALA A 79 -9.24 23.55 -26.36
C ALA A 79 -10.42 24.21 -25.64
N THR A 80 -10.94 23.62 -24.57
CA THR A 80 -12.03 24.23 -23.79
C THR A 80 -11.54 25.31 -22.82
N SER A 81 -10.25 25.27 -22.45
CA SER A 81 -9.58 26.26 -21.61
C SER A 81 -8.12 26.48 -22.01
N ASP A 82 -7.53 27.58 -21.54
CA ASP A 82 -6.10 27.89 -21.65
C ASP A 82 -5.21 26.83 -20.97
N TYR A 83 -5.62 26.33 -19.80
CA TYR A 83 -4.96 25.21 -19.12
C TYR A 83 -5.02 23.92 -19.92
N GLU A 84 -6.16 23.59 -20.52
CA GLU A 84 -6.28 22.38 -21.33
C GLU A 84 -5.42 22.49 -22.61
N ALA A 85 -5.39 23.66 -23.25
CA ALA A 85 -4.47 23.93 -24.35
C ALA A 85 -3.01 23.72 -23.93
N TYR A 86 -2.58 24.28 -22.79
CA TYR A 86 -1.25 24.07 -22.23
C TYR A 86 -0.96 22.59 -21.95
N LYS A 87 -1.88 21.89 -21.28
CA LYS A 87 -1.75 20.47 -20.95
C LYS A 87 -1.54 19.64 -22.20
N ARG A 88 -2.34 19.85 -23.25
CA ARG A 88 -2.20 19.14 -24.53
C ARG A 88 -0.84 19.43 -25.18
N LEU A 89 -0.41 20.69 -25.23
CA LEU A 89 0.90 21.07 -25.79
C LEU A 89 2.07 20.36 -25.07
N VAL A 90 2.00 20.22 -23.75
CA VAL A 90 3.04 19.55 -22.97
C VAL A 90 2.93 18.01 -23.04
N THR A 91 1.73 17.44 -22.93
CA THR A 91 1.56 15.97 -22.83
C THR A 91 1.43 15.26 -24.17
N GLU A 92 0.76 15.86 -25.16
CA GLU A 92 0.54 15.25 -26.47
C GLU A 92 1.68 15.55 -27.44
N TYR A 93 2.21 16.79 -27.41
CA TYR A 93 3.21 17.28 -28.37
C TYR A 93 4.62 17.41 -27.77
N GLU A 94 4.77 17.24 -26.44
CA GLU A 94 6.05 17.36 -25.73
C GLU A 94 6.77 18.70 -25.99
N PHE A 95 6.01 19.79 -26.10
CA PHE A 95 6.58 21.13 -26.28
C PHE A 95 6.91 21.81 -24.95
N GLU A 96 7.98 22.60 -24.95
CA GLU A 96 8.26 23.56 -23.87
C GLU A 96 7.55 24.88 -24.15
N VAL A 97 6.38 25.06 -23.54
CA VAL A 97 5.45 26.16 -23.86
C VAL A 97 5.89 27.46 -23.17
N GLU A 98 6.10 28.52 -23.95
CA GLU A 98 6.41 29.87 -23.45
C GLU A 98 5.15 30.59 -22.96
N TYR A 99 4.08 30.59 -23.78
CA TYR A 99 2.78 31.18 -23.45
C TYR A 99 1.63 30.55 -24.23
N VAL A 100 0.42 30.67 -23.68
CA VAL A 100 -0.86 30.36 -24.33
C VAL A 100 -1.80 31.55 -24.10
N SER A 101 -2.48 32.03 -25.14
CA SER A 101 -3.41 33.16 -25.05
C SER A 101 -4.61 32.95 -25.96
N ASP A 102 -5.80 33.40 -25.54
CA ASP A 102 -7.00 33.31 -26.37
C ASP A 102 -6.90 34.27 -27.56
N THR A 103 -7.19 33.77 -28.76
CA THR A 103 -7.14 34.56 -30.00
C THR A 103 -8.14 35.73 -30.00
N GLY A 104 -9.22 35.65 -29.21
CA GLY A 104 -10.24 36.69 -29.07
C GLY A 104 -9.88 37.86 -28.15
N LEU A 105 -8.75 37.83 -27.44
CA LEU A 105 -8.34 38.90 -26.53
C LEU A 105 -7.78 40.12 -27.27
N SER A 106 -7.90 41.29 -26.64
CA SER A 106 -7.30 42.53 -27.15
C SER A 106 -5.77 42.45 -27.14
N GLU A 107 -5.09 43.17 -28.03
CA GLU A 107 -3.60 43.14 -28.11
C GLU A 107 -2.92 43.52 -26.79
N GLU A 108 -3.52 44.41 -26.00
CA GLU A 108 -2.99 44.77 -24.67
C GLU A 108 -3.04 43.61 -23.68
N GLU A 109 -4.10 42.79 -23.74
CA GLU A 109 -4.26 41.60 -22.89
C GLU A 109 -3.35 40.46 -23.35
N LYS A 110 -3.14 40.31 -24.66
CA LYS A 110 -2.17 39.35 -25.21
C LYS A 110 -0.75 39.64 -24.74
N VAL A 111 -0.36 40.92 -24.69
CA VAL A 111 0.97 41.31 -24.15
C VAL A 111 1.08 40.97 -22.66
N LYS A 112 0.01 41.11 -21.87
CA LYS A 112 0.00 40.70 -20.46
C LYS A 112 0.11 39.17 -20.32
N ALA A 113 -0.63 38.40 -21.12
CA ALA A 113 -0.55 36.95 -21.13
C ALA A 113 0.87 36.46 -21.50
N ARG A 114 1.50 37.07 -22.51
CA ARG A 114 2.89 36.79 -22.90
C ARG A 114 3.90 37.08 -21.79
N LYS A 115 3.67 38.12 -20.98
CA LYS A 115 4.53 38.44 -19.82
C LYS A 115 4.31 37.51 -18.63
N LYS A 116 3.09 37.01 -18.45
CA LYS A 116 2.73 36.06 -17.40
C LYS A 116 3.36 34.68 -17.64
N GLY A 117 3.54 34.32 -18.91
CA GLY A 117 4.16 33.07 -19.34
C GLY A 117 3.33 31.84 -18.99
N SER A 118 3.96 30.68 -18.99
CA SER A 118 3.35 29.37 -18.69
C SER A 118 3.43 28.93 -17.22
N TYR A 119 4.05 29.75 -16.35
CA TYR A 119 4.41 29.36 -14.98
C TYR A 119 3.22 28.87 -14.13
N GLU A 120 2.07 29.55 -14.20
CA GLU A 120 0.89 29.14 -13.44
C GLU A 120 0.33 27.79 -13.91
N PHE A 121 0.36 27.53 -15.22
CA PHE A 121 -0.10 26.26 -15.78
C PHE A 121 0.87 25.12 -15.47
N GLN A 122 2.17 25.40 -15.43
CA GLN A 122 3.18 24.44 -14.98
C GLN A 122 2.92 24.00 -13.53
N MET A 123 2.69 24.95 -12.61
CA MET A 123 2.37 24.62 -11.22
C MET A 123 1.08 23.80 -11.09
N GLN A 124 0.05 24.10 -11.89
CA GLN A 124 -1.20 23.32 -11.89
C GLN A 124 -0.97 21.89 -12.42
N LEU A 125 -0.19 21.73 -13.49
CA LEU A 125 0.13 20.42 -14.06
C LEU A 125 0.99 19.58 -13.09
N GLU A 126 1.98 20.19 -12.42
CA GLU A 126 2.80 19.53 -11.40
C GLU A 126 1.98 19.11 -10.17
N ALA A 127 0.98 19.91 -9.76
CA ALA A 127 0.07 19.54 -8.68
C ALA A 127 -0.87 18.38 -9.05
N GLU A 128 -1.35 18.33 -10.30
CA GLU A 128 -2.12 17.19 -10.84
C GLU A 128 -1.24 15.93 -10.96
N GLN A 129 0.00 16.05 -11.44
CA GLN A 129 0.93 14.92 -11.55
C GLN A 129 1.40 14.42 -10.17
N GLY A 130 1.64 15.33 -9.21
CA GLY A 130 1.98 15.00 -7.83
C GLY A 130 0.86 14.26 -7.08
N THR A 131 -0.40 14.44 -7.49
CA THR A 131 -1.54 13.68 -6.96
C THR A 131 -1.80 12.38 -7.74
N ALA A 132 -1.38 12.29 -9.01
CA ALA A 132 -1.46 11.06 -9.83
C ALA A 132 -0.35 10.02 -9.52
N GLY A 133 0.87 10.45 -9.15
CA GLY A 133 1.97 9.54 -8.80
C GLY A 133 1.72 8.65 -7.57
N LEU A 134 0.75 9.00 -6.73
CA LEU A 134 0.27 8.15 -5.62
C LEU A 134 -0.63 6.99 -6.09
N LYS A 135 -1.22 7.06 -7.30
CA LYS A 135 -2.03 5.98 -7.87
C LYS A 135 -1.19 5.00 -8.70
N GLU A 136 -0.24 5.49 -9.49
CA GLU A 136 0.62 4.62 -10.31
C GLU A 136 1.50 3.67 -9.46
N THR A 137 1.93 4.11 -8.28
CA THR A 137 2.68 3.27 -7.34
C THR A 137 1.83 2.19 -6.64
N ALA A 138 0.50 2.32 -6.63
CA ALA A 138 -0.40 1.29 -6.12
C ALA A 138 -0.66 0.22 -7.19
N ASP A 139 -0.92 0.63 -8.44
CA ASP A 139 -1.19 -0.29 -9.55
C ASP A 139 0.05 -1.13 -9.91
N GLU A 140 1.26 -0.55 -9.87
CA GLU A 140 2.50 -1.29 -10.11
C GLU A 140 2.82 -2.28 -8.96
N LYS A 141 2.44 -1.94 -7.72
CA LYS A 141 2.56 -2.85 -6.57
C LYS A 141 1.57 -3.99 -6.66
N ASP A 142 0.33 -3.71 -7.05
CA ASP A 142 -0.72 -4.71 -7.22
C ASP A 142 -0.36 -5.68 -8.36
N LEU A 143 0.22 -5.18 -9.45
CA LEU A 143 0.73 -6.00 -10.54
C LEU A 143 1.87 -6.92 -10.06
N LYS A 144 2.87 -6.38 -9.36
CA LYS A 144 3.98 -7.17 -8.80
C LYS A 144 3.52 -8.17 -7.75
N GLU A 145 2.51 -7.84 -6.94
CA GLU A 145 1.92 -8.76 -5.98
C GLU A 145 1.15 -9.90 -6.67
N PHE A 146 0.42 -9.58 -7.74
CA PHE A 146 -0.27 -10.55 -8.56
C PHE A 146 0.70 -11.53 -9.25
N GLU A 147 1.78 -11.01 -9.85
CA GLU A 147 2.84 -11.82 -10.46
C GLU A 147 3.47 -12.79 -9.45
N LYS A 148 3.82 -12.30 -8.25
CA LYS A 148 4.33 -13.15 -7.16
C LYS A 148 3.34 -14.24 -6.76
N LYS A 149 2.05 -13.92 -6.63
CA LYS A 149 1.00 -14.91 -6.32
C LYS A 149 0.87 -15.95 -7.43
N GLN A 150 0.99 -15.52 -8.68
CA GLN A 150 0.94 -16.39 -9.84
C GLN A 150 2.16 -17.33 -9.90
N GLU A 151 3.37 -16.84 -9.65
CA GLU A 151 4.58 -17.67 -9.59
C GLU A 151 4.51 -18.73 -8.50
N VAL A 152 4.11 -18.34 -7.28
CA VAL A 152 3.93 -19.29 -6.18
C VAL A 152 2.90 -20.36 -6.54
N LEU A 153 1.77 -19.97 -7.14
CA LEU A 153 0.75 -20.92 -7.56
C LEU A 153 1.27 -21.85 -8.68
N LYS A 154 2.02 -21.34 -9.64
CA LYS A 154 2.65 -22.14 -10.70
C LYS A 154 3.57 -23.22 -10.11
N HIS A 155 4.44 -22.86 -9.18
CA HIS A 155 5.31 -23.82 -8.50
C HIS A 155 4.51 -24.89 -7.74
N GLN A 156 3.44 -24.51 -7.06
CA GLN A 156 2.56 -25.46 -6.37
C GLN A 156 1.87 -26.41 -7.36
N ILE A 157 1.40 -25.91 -8.49
CA ILE A 157 0.76 -26.71 -9.54
C ILE A 157 1.77 -27.67 -10.16
N ASP A 158 2.95 -27.19 -10.54
CA ASP A 158 3.98 -28.03 -11.15
C ASP A 158 4.44 -29.13 -10.17
N PHE A 159 4.53 -28.84 -8.86
CA PHE A 159 4.76 -29.85 -7.82
C PHE A 159 3.65 -30.90 -7.79
N VAL A 160 2.38 -30.48 -7.75
CA VAL A 160 1.23 -31.40 -7.76
C VAL A 160 1.22 -32.25 -9.04
N LEU A 161 1.41 -31.65 -10.21
CA LEU A 161 1.45 -32.37 -11.48
C LEU A 161 2.61 -33.38 -11.52
N GLY A 162 3.77 -33.03 -11.00
CA GLY A 162 4.91 -33.95 -10.85
C GLY A 162 4.54 -35.15 -9.98
N LYS A 163 3.90 -34.92 -8.83
CA LYS A 163 3.43 -36.00 -7.94
C LYS A 163 2.34 -36.85 -8.55
N VAL A 164 1.38 -36.26 -9.25
CA VAL A 164 0.34 -37.02 -9.96
C VAL A 164 0.97 -37.89 -11.05
N LYS A 165 1.99 -37.41 -11.75
CA LYS A 165 2.74 -38.20 -12.71
C LYS A 165 3.48 -39.37 -12.05
N GLU A 166 4.18 -39.14 -10.94
CA GLU A 166 4.83 -40.19 -10.16
C GLU A 166 3.83 -41.28 -9.71
N ILE A 167 2.64 -40.88 -9.27
CA ILE A 167 1.56 -41.80 -8.90
C ILE A 167 1.06 -42.58 -10.13
N LEU A 168 0.81 -41.92 -11.26
CA LEU A 168 0.36 -42.58 -12.48
C LEU A 168 1.37 -43.59 -13.01
N ASP A 169 2.66 -43.27 -12.94
CA ASP A 169 3.74 -44.13 -13.39
C ASP A 169 3.93 -45.33 -12.44
N LYS A 170 3.87 -45.09 -11.12
CA LYS A 170 4.03 -46.16 -10.11
C LYS A 170 2.88 -47.17 -10.11
N TYR A 171 1.65 -46.72 -10.35
CA TYR A 171 0.44 -47.56 -10.33
C TYR A 171 -0.13 -47.80 -11.73
N GLU A 172 0.70 -47.70 -12.77
CA GLU A 172 0.25 -47.73 -14.17
C GLU A 172 -0.51 -49.04 -14.52
N GLN A 173 -0.03 -50.16 -13.98
CA GLN A 173 -0.57 -51.50 -14.27
C GLN A 173 -1.85 -51.82 -13.48
N ASP A 174 -1.99 -51.21 -12.29
CA ASP A 174 -3.10 -51.49 -11.36
C ASP A 174 -4.33 -50.60 -11.62
N MET A 175 -4.16 -49.54 -12.41
CA MET A 175 -5.20 -48.53 -12.64
C MET A 175 -6.07 -48.86 -13.85
N LYS A 176 -7.40 -48.80 -13.68
CA LYS A 176 -8.33 -49.01 -14.81
C LYS A 176 -8.08 -47.98 -15.92
N PRO A 177 -8.09 -48.38 -17.21
CA PRO A 177 -7.81 -47.47 -18.32
C PRO A 177 -8.69 -46.22 -18.35
N ILE A 178 -9.98 -46.36 -17.99
CA ILE A 178 -10.94 -45.26 -17.95
C ILE A 178 -10.55 -44.19 -16.92
N THR A 179 -10.04 -44.60 -15.76
CA THR A 179 -9.62 -43.65 -14.71
C THR A 179 -8.33 -42.96 -15.07
N LYS A 180 -7.38 -43.70 -15.62
CA LYS A 180 -6.13 -43.16 -16.17
C LYS A 180 -6.42 -42.05 -17.18
N GLU A 181 -7.36 -42.29 -18.08
CA GLU A 181 -7.79 -41.31 -19.07
C GLU A 181 -8.43 -40.08 -18.42
N LYS A 182 -9.30 -40.25 -17.42
CA LYS A 182 -9.88 -39.12 -16.66
C LYS A 182 -8.81 -38.28 -15.94
N ILE A 183 -7.83 -38.91 -15.31
CA ILE A 183 -6.72 -38.22 -14.64
C ILE A 183 -5.91 -37.43 -15.69
N ARG A 184 -5.59 -38.05 -16.83
CA ARG A 184 -4.89 -37.38 -17.94
C ARG A 184 -5.68 -36.19 -18.47
N GLN A 185 -6.99 -36.32 -18.65
CA GLN A 185 -7.85 -35.21 -19.07
C GLN A 185 -7.82 -34.04 -18.06
N GLN A 186 -7.81 -34.33 -16.75
CA GLN A 186 -7.71 -33.28 -15.73
C GLN A 186 -6.31 -32.67 -15.67
N VAL A 187 -5.24 -33.46 -15.83
CA VAL A 187 -3.86 -32.98 -15.94
C VAL A 187 -3.71 -32.05 -17.14
N ASP A 188 -4.20 -32.46 -18.31
CA ASP A 188 -4.20 -31.65 -19.54
C ASP A 188 -4.99 -30.35 -19.35
N LYS A 189 -6.14 -30.43 -18.68
CA LYS A 189 -6.92 -29.25 -18.34
C LYS A 189 -6.12 -28.29 -17.47
N ILE A 190 -5.45 -28.77 -16.42
CA ILE A 190 -4.61 -27.94 -15.54
C ILE A 190 -3.44 -27.33 -16.34
N LEU A 191 -2.76 -28.12 -17.18
CA LEU A 191 -1.66 -27.63 -18.01
C LEU A 191 -2.08 -26.49 -18.95
N ARG A 192 -3.28 -26.56 -19.53
CA ARG A 192 -3.83 -25.49 -20.38
C ARG A 192 -4.15 -24.22 -19.59
N ILE A 193 -4.64 -24.35 -18.37
CA ILE A 193 -5.10 -23.21 -17.56
C ILE A 193 -4.05 -22.69 -16.58
N LYS A 194 -2.89 -23.34 -16.41
CA LYS A 194 -1.90 -22.96 -15.37
C LYS A 194 -1.36 -21.53 -15.50
N ASN A 195 -1.42 -20.96 -16.70
CA ASN A 195 -1.02 -19.58 -16.98
C ASN A 195 -2.19 -18.58 -16.97
N SER A 196 -3.41 -19.03 -16.64
CA SER A 196 -4.59 -18.17 -16.58
C SER A 196 -4.44 -17.08 -15.51
N THR A 197 -5.05 -15.93 -15.78
CA THR A 197 -5.17 -14.83 -14.83
C THR A 197 -6.14 -15.17 -13.69
N ASN A 198 -7.04 -16.14 -13.88
CA ASN A 198 -7.98 -16.57 -12.84
C ASN A 198 -7.36 -17.62 -11.91
N LEU A 199 -6.54 -17.15 -10.96
CA LEU A 199 -5.82 -18.00 -10.00
C LEU A 199 -6.75 -18.92 -9.20
N ASP A 200 -7.95 -18.47 -8.85
CA ASP A 200 -8.94 -19.26 -8.11
C ASP A 200 -9.49 -20.43 -8.93
N TYR A 201 -9.73 -20.23 -10.23
CA TYR A 201 -10.18 -21.28 -11.13
C TYR A 201 -9.13 -22.37 -11.30
N VAL A 202 -7.87 -21.96 -11.49
CA VAL A 202 -6.74 -22.90 -11.61
C VAL A 202 -6.62 -23.72 -10.33
N ARG A 203 -6.59 -23.05 -9.17
CA ARG A 203 -6.52 -23.70 -7.86
C ARG A 203 -7.68 -24.66 -7.62
N LYS A 204 -8.92 -24.26 -7.92
CA LYS A 204 -10.10 -25.12 -7.78
C LYS A 204 -10.00 -26.37 -8.65
N THR A 205 -9.54 -26.21 -9.89
CA THR A 205 -9.36 -27.34 -10.80
C THR A 205 -8.28 -28.31 -10.30
N THR A 206 -7.19 -27.80 -9.72
CA THR A 206 -6.16 -28.63 -9.07
C THR A 206 -6.68 -29.31 -7.80
N GLU A 207 -7.48 -28.62 -6.99
CA GLU A 207 -8.15 -29.23 -5.82
C GLU A 207 -9.13 -30.34 -6.24
N ASP A 208 -9.86 -30.15 -7.33
CA ASP A 208 -10.79 -31.14 -7.84
C ASP A 208 -10.05 -32.39 -8.36
N LEU A 209 -8.86 -32.24 -8.96
CA LEU A 209 -7.97 -33.36 -9.30
C LEU A 209 -7.50 -34.10 -8.05
N LEU A 210 -7.03 -33.39 -7.02
CA LEU A 210 -6.58 -34.02 -5.78
C LEU A 210 -7.73 -34.75 -5.06
N LYS A 211 -8.93 -34.16 -5.03
CA LYS A 211 -10.14 -34.83 -4.52
C LYS A 211 -10.54 -36.01 -5.39
N PHE A 212 -10.37 -35.92 -6.71
CA PHE A 212 -10.64 -37.03 -7.61
C PHE A 212 -9.69 -38.18 -7.31
N LEU A 213 -8.39 -37.94 -7.14
CA LEU A 213 -7.40 -38.95 -6.74
C LEU A 213 -7.71 -39.56 -5.36
N GLN A 214 -8.21 -38.77 -4.42
CA GLN A 214 -8.70 -39.28 -3.14
C GLN A 214 -10.01 -40.06 -3.26
N LYS A 215 -10.91 -39.69 -4.17
CA LYS A 215 -12.21 -40.36 -4.29
C LYS A 215 -12.12 -41.65 -5.12
N GLU A 216 -11.26 -41.64 -6.13
CA GLU A 216 -10.85 -42.79 -6.92
C GLU A 216 -9.93 -43.75 -6.12
N GLU A 217 -9.88 -43.60 -4.78
CA GLU A 217 -9.46 -44.59 -3.78
C GLU A 217 -10.03 -46.03 -3.96
N MET A 218 -10.80 -46.31 -5.00
CA MET A 218 -11.40 -47.61 -5.29
C MET A 218 -10.53 -48.53 -6.18
N PHE A 219 -9.27 -48.22 -6.50
CA PHE A 219 -8.46 -49.10 -7.39
C PHE A 219 -7.59 -50.14 -6.68
N LEU A 220 -7.39 -50.04 -5.38
CA LEU A 220 -6.59 -51.01 -4.61
C LEU A 220 -7.55 -51.83 -3.74
N HIS A 221 -8.27 -52.78 -4.36
CA HIS A 221 -9.23 -53.66 -3.66
C HIS A 221 -8.56 -54.79 -2.87
N GLU A 222 -7.23 -54.94 -2.96
CA GLU A 222 -6.50 -55.98 -2.24
C GLU A 222 -5.86 -55.42 -0.96
N GLU A 223 -6.04 -56.13 0.17
CA GLU A 223 -5.46 -55.80 1.48
C GLU A 223 -3.94 -55.53 1.41
N ALA A 224 -3.24 -56.12 0.44
CA ALA A 224 -1.81 -55.96 0.20
C ALA A 224 -1.37 -54.50 -0.06
N HIS A 225 -2.26 -53.64 -0.57
CA HIS A 225 -1.92 -52.26 -0.94
C HIS A 225 -2.45 -51.19 0.02
N TYR A 226 -2.93 -51.58 1.21
CA TYR A 226 -3.46 -50.65 2.21
C TYR A 226 -2.45 -49.56 2.64
N LYS A 227 -1.16 -49.93 2.71
CA LYS A 227 -0.08 -49.00 3.06
C LYS A 227 0.15 -47.93 1.98
N ASP A 228 0.15 -48.35 0.73
CA ASP A 228 0.29 -47.46 -0.42
C ASP A 228 -0.91 -46.51 -0.54
N ARG A 229 -2.13 -47.01 -0.29
CA ARG A 229 -3.34 -46.20 -0.18
C ARG A 229 -3.19 -45.10 0.87
N THR A 230 -2.76 -45.48 2.07
CA THR A 230 -2.62 -44.54 3.19
C THR A 230 -1.62 -43.43 2.85
N ASN A 231 -0.49 -43.80 2.24
CA ASN A 231 0.52 -42.84 1.81
C ASN A 231 -0.03 -41.84 0.78
N MET A 232 -0.77 -42.34 -0.22
CA MET A 232 -1.34 -41.49 -1.28
C MET A 232 -2.40 -40.51 -0.73
N VAL A 233 -3.23 -40.93 0.23
CA VAL A 233 -4.21 -40.04 0.88
C VAL A 233 -3.52 -38.94 1.67
N VAL A 234 -2.51 -39.31 2.46
CA VAL A 234 -1.72 -38.35 3.26
C VAL A 234 -0.99 -37.37 2.35
N GLU A 235 -0.43 -37.84 1.22
CA GLU A 235 0.25 -37.00 0.24
C GLU A 235 -0.73 -36.09 -0.53
N ALA A 236 -1.90 -36.58 -0.92
CA ALA A 236 -2.94 -35.75 -1.53
C ALA A 236 -3.49 -34.69 -0.55
N GLN A 237 -3.64 -35.03 0.73
CA GLN A 237 -4.03 -34.07 1.76
C GLN A 237 -2.95 -33.03 2.04
N SER A 238 -1.67 -33.42 2.06
CA SER A 238 -0.58 -32.47 2.22
C SER A 238 -0.52 -31.49 1.05
N MET A 239 -0.66 -31.98 -0.19
CA MET A 239 -0.75 -31.16 -1.41
C MET A 239 -1.95 -30.19 -1.37
N MET A 240 -3.13 -30.66 -0.93
CA MET A 240 -4.29 -29.78 -0.75
C MET A 240 -4.07 -28.71 0.33
N MET A 241 -3.39 -29.04 1.43
CA MET A 241 -3.06 -28.06 2.46
C MET A 241 -2.09 -27.00 1.94
N GLU A 242 -1.10 -27.38 1.14
CA GLU A 242 -0.17 -26.45 0.50
C GLU A 242 -0.89 -25.51 -0.48
N LEU A 243 -1.78 -26.04 -1.33
CA LEU A 243 -2.63 -25.24 -2.22
C LEU A 243 -3.52 -24.26 -1.46
N LYS A 244 -4.12 -24.70 -0.34
CA LYS A 244 -5.00 -23.86 0.50
C LYS A 244 -4.25 -22.84 1.33
N ARG A 245 -2.96 -23.04 1.60
CA ARG A 245 -2.12 -22.09 2.34
C ARG A 245 -2.04 -20.74 1.64
N GLY A 246 -2.14 -20.71 0.30
CA GLY A 246 -2.22 -19.49 -0.50
C GLY A 246 -3.61 -18.82 -0.53
N LYS A 247 -4.63 -19.38 0.15
CA LYS A 247 -6.02 -18.88 0.19
C LYS A 247 -6.46 -18.45 1.58
N ALA A 248 -5.57 -18.41 2.57
CA ALA A 248 -5.91 -17.84 3.86
C ALA A 248 -6.28 -16.37 3.62
N LYS A 249 -7.60 -16.10 3.48
CA LYS A 249 -8.16 -14.76 3.57
C LYS A 249 -7.59 -14.21 4.85
N LYS A 250 -6.62 -13.30 4.73
CA LYS A 250 -6.22 -12.47 5.86
C LYS A 250 -7.51 -11.74 6.21
N ASN A 251 -8.21 -12.21 7.25
CA ASN A 251 -8.97 -11.28 8.06
C ASN A 251 -7.89 -10.36 8.59
N ILE A 252 -7.62 -9.28 7.84
CA ILE A 252 -6.55 -8.36 8.18
C ILE A 252 -7.00 -7.79 9.51
N SER A 253 -6.38 -8.29 10.57
CA SER A 253 -6.66 -7.81 11.91
C SER A 253 -6.35 -6.31 11.92
N LEU A 254 -7.10 -5.52 12.68
CA LEU A 254 -6.79 -4.09 12.84
C LEU A 254 -5.30 -3.88 13.18
N SER A 255 -4.70 -4.83 13.92
CA SER A 255 -3.27 -4.87 14.20
C SER A 255 -2.38 -5.09 12.98
N GLU A 256 -2.78 -5.87 11.98
CA GLU A 256 -2.05 -6.03 10.72
C GLU A 256 -2.17 -4.79 9.84
N LEU A 257 -3.35 -4.14 9.77
CA LEU A 257 -3.51 -2.87 9.06
C LEU A 257 -2.63 -1.77 9.69
N LEU A 258 -2.65 -1.65 11.02
CA LEU A 258 -1.82 -0.70 11.75
C LEU A 258 -0.32 -1.01 11.61
N ARG A 259 0.03 -2.30 11.51
CA ARG A 259 1.42 -2.72 11.28
C ARG A 259 1.87 -2.43 9.85
N GLN A 260 1.02 -2.67 8.86
CA GLN A 260 1.30 -2.35 7.46
C GLN A 260 1.48 -0.85 7.29
N TRP A 261 0.58 -0.05 7.88
CA TRP A 261 0.72 1.40 7.95
C TRP A 261 2.05 1.81 8.60
N HIS A 262 2.42 1.19 9.72
CA HIS A 262 3.68 1.48 10.40
C HIS A 262 4.91 1.15 9.54
N GLU A 263 4.92 -0.01 8.87
CA GLU A 263 6.03 -0.39 7.98
C GLU A 263 6.14 0.57 6.78
N GLU A 264 5.02 0.93 6.16
CA GLU A 264 4.98 1.81 4.98
C GLU A 264 5.32 3.28 5.30
N ASN A 265 4.87 3.79 6.45
CA ASN A 265 4.94 5.22 6.76
C ASN A 265 6.05 5.60 7.75
N ILE A 266 6.65 4.63 8.46
CA ILE A 266 7.69 4.86 9.47
C ILE A 266 8.98 4.11 9.15
N VAL A 267 8.92 2.80 8.90
CA VAL A 267 10.13 1.97 8.80
C VAL A 267 10.84 2.16 7.46
N ASN A 268 10.08 2.24 6.37
CA ASN A 268 10.64 2.36 5.02
C ASN A 268 10.89 3.81 4.59
N VAL A 269 10.60 4.79 5.45
CA VAL A 269 10.77 6.23 5.16
C VAL A 269 11.94 6.74 5.97
N GLU A 270 13.00 7.22 5.29
CA GLU A 270 14.24 7.65 5.94
C GLU A 270 14.03 8.84 6.90
N ASN A 271 13.02 9.67 6.63
CA ASN A 271 12.58 10.76 7.50
C ASN A 271 11.05 10.88 7.53
N PRO A 272 10.35 10.15 8.40
CA PRO A 272 8.90 10.19 8.44
C PRO A 272 8.42 11.57 8.93
N PRO A 273 7.33 12.12 8.33
CA PRO A 273 6.72 13.37 8.76
C PRO A 273 6.36 13.38 10.25
N LEU A 274 6.30 14.58 10.85
CA LEU A 274 6.03 14.77 12.28
C LEU A 274 4.72 14.11 12.73
N TYR A 275 3.66 14.20 11.92
CA TYR A 275 2.37 13.57 12.22
C TYR A 275 2.45 12.03 12.22
N ASN A 276 3.25 11.43 11.33
CA ASN A 276 3.50 9.99 11.32
C ASN A 276 4.25 9.55 12.58
N ARG A 277 5.23 10.33 13.05
CA ARG A 277 5.93 10.05 14.33
C ARG A 277 5.00 10.12 15.54
N VAL A 278 4.05 11.06 15.54
CA VAL A 278 3.03 11.17 16.60
C VAL A 278 2.05 9.99 16.54
N ALA A 279 1.57 9.63 15.36
CA ALA A 279 0.70 8.46 15.18
C ALA A 279 1.41 7.15 15.59
N ASP A 280 2.70 6.99 15.27
CA ASP A 280 3.52 5.88 15.76
C ASP A 280 3.62 5.86 17.29
N PHE A 281 3.78 7.03 17.92
CA PHE A 281 3.76 7.14 19.38
C PHE A 281 2.42 6.66 19.96
N PHE A 282 1.29 7.03 19.36
CA PHE A 282 -0.03 6.56 19.79
C PHE A 282 -0.22 5.06 19.57
N ILE A 283 0.14 4.54 18.39
CA ILE A 283 0.02 3.11 18.07
C ILE A 283 0.89 2.27 19.00
N ARG A 284 2.11 2.70 19.29
CA ARG A 284 3.02 1.98 20.19
C ARG A 284 2.61 2.07 21.66
N ASN A 285 2.21 3.24 22.15
CA ASN A 285 1.96 3.44 23.59
C ASN A 285 0.51 3.15 24.01
N VAL A 286 -0.46 3.41 23.14
CA VAL A 286 -1.89 3.23 23.46
C VAL A 286 -2.39 1.86 23.00
N ILE A 287 -2.02 1.44 21.78
CA ILE A 287 -2.48 0.17 21.20
C ILE A 287 -1.52 -0.99 21.53
N GLY A 288 -0.29 -0.68 21.97
CA GLY A 288 0.69 -1.69 22.39
C GLY A 288 1.24 -2.53 21.24
N ILE A 289 1.05 -2.10 19.98
CA ILE A 289 1.60 -2.79 18.81
C ILE A 289 3.06 -2.39 18.70
N GLN A 290 3.92 -3.07 19.46
CA GLN A 290 5.34 -3.09 19.13
C GLN A 290 5.49 -3.88 17.84
N SER A 291 6.17 -3.32 16.85
CA SER A 291 6.61 -4.07 15.66
C SER A 291 7.47 -5.24 16.12
N GLU A 292 6.85 -6.42 16.30
CA GLU A 292 7.59 -7.63 16.63
C GLU A 292 8.56 -7.92 15.49
N ASN A 293 9.81 -8.25 15.83
CA ASN A 293 10.83 -8.65 14.86
C ASN A 293 10.20 -9.66 13.87
N LYS A 294 10.44 -9.46 12.56
CA LYS A 294 9.96 -10.34 11.49
C LYS A 294 10.25 -11.81 11.79
N GLU A 295 11.39 -12.09 12.42
CA GLU A 295 11.78 -13.44 12.87
C GLU A 295 10.84 -14.01 13.94
N ILE A 296 10.49 -13.24 14.98
CA ILE A 296 9.52 -13.67 16.01
C ILE A 296 8.16 -13.93 15.38
N THR A 297 7.75 -13.06 14.45
CA THR A 297 6.47 -13.18 13.77
C THR A 297 6.40 -14.47 12.95
N GLY A 298 7.45 -14.74 12.15
CA GLY A 298 7.56 -15.97 11.37
C GLY A 298 7.58 -17.24 12.23
N ILE A 299 8.27 -17.22 13.39
CA ILE A 299 8.26 -18.37 14.31
C ILE A 299 6.85 -18.61 14.88
N LYS A 300 6.09 -17.56 15.24
CA LYS A 300 4.71 -17.70 15.73
C LYS A 300 3.79 -18.28 14.66
N GLU A 301 3.90 -17.81 13.42
CA GLU A 301 3.13 -18.34 12.29
C GLU A 301 3.43 -19.82 12.05
N ASN A 302 4.70 -20.21 12.08
CA ASN A 302 5.11 -21.61 11.99
C ASN A 302 4.53 -22.45 13.14
N ILE A 303 4.54 -21.95 14.37
CA ILE A 303 3.89 -22.63 15.51
C ILE A 303 2.38 -22.79 15.27
N ARG A 304 1.71 -21.77 14.74
CA ARG A 304 0.26 -21.82 14.43
C ARG A 304 -0.03 -22.86 13.35
N SER A 305 0.78 -22.88 12.29
CA SER A 305 0.68 -23.87 11.22
C SER A 305 0.85 -25.30 11.75
N ILE A 306 1.86 -25.54 12.60
CA ILE A 306 2.07 -26.86 13.22
C ILE A 306 0.92 -27.23 14.15
N ASN A 307 0.35 -26.29 14.91
CA ASN A 307 -0.81 -26.59 15.76
C ASN A 307 -2.02 -27.03 14.91
N ASN A 308 -2.26 -26.39 13.77
CA ASN A 308 -3.34 -26.78 12.85
C ASN A 308 -3.08 -28.19 12.28
N GLN A 309 -1.83 -28.50 11.90
CA GLN A 309 -1.45 -29.85 11.46
C GLN A 309 -1.65 -30.88 12.58
N ILE A 310 -1.25 -30.59 13.82
CA ILE A 310 -1.48 -31.46 14.98
C ILE A 310 -2.97 -31.72 15.17
N GLN A 311 -3.82 -30.69 15.08
CA GLN A 311 -5.26 -30.84 15.19
C GLN A 311 -5.80 -31.79 14.11
N HIS A 312 -5.34 -31.62 12.86
CA HIS A 312 -5.76 -32.49 11.77
C HIS A 312 -5.31 -33.94 11.94
N TYR A 313 -4.06 -34.17 12.35
CA TYR A 313 -3.54 -35.51 12.66
C TYR A 313 -4.27 -36.16 13.85
N LEU A 314 -4.69 -35.37 14.85
CA LEU A 314 -5.55 -35.88 15.93
C LEU A 314 -6.91 -36.33 15.38
N THR A 315 -7.54 -35.51 14.53
CA THR A 315 -8.80 -35.88 13.88
C THR A 315 -8.65 -37.18 13.08
N MET A 316 -7.58 -37.32 12.28
CA MET A 316 -7.28 -38.54 11.55
C MET A 316 -7.04 -39.74 12.48
N TYR A 317 -6.31 -39.55 13.59
CA TYR A 317 -6.04 -40.62 14.56
C TYR A 317 -7.33 -41.20 15.17
N PHE A 318 -8.31 -40.33 15.48
CA PHE A 318 -9.59 -40.76 16.03
C PHE A 318 -10.53 -41.36 14.97
N GLN A 319 -10.42 -40.95 13.71
CA GLN A 319 -11.23 -41.46 12.59
C GLN A 319 -10.63 -42.70 11.92
N ALA A 320 -9.44 -43.12 12.34
CA ALA A 320 -8.68 -44.21 11.73
C ALA A 320 -9.35 -45.60 11.87
N PRO A 321 -9.65 -46.30 10.76
CA PRO A 321 -10.30 -47.61 10.80
C PRO A 321 -9.34 -48.75 11.16
N SER A 322 -8.03 -48.64 10.89
CA SER A 322 -7.06 -49.72 11.13
C SER A 322 -6.02 -49.40 12.21
N PRO A 323 -5.48 -50.42 12.93
CA PRO A 323 -4.45 -50.23 13.94
C PRO A 323 -3.11 -49.74 13.36
N GLU A 324 -2.77 -50.16 12.13
CA GLU A 324 -1.55 -49.69 11.45
C GLU A 324 -1.61 -48.21 11.08
N PHE A 325 -2.79 -47.70 10.71
CA PHE A 325 -2.97 -46.27 10.47
C PHE A 325 -2.77 -45.47 11.76
N LYS A 326 -3.23 -46.00 12.90
CA LYS A 326 -3.03 -45.36 14.21
C LYS A 326 -1.55 -45.28 14.58
N THR A 327 -0.74 -46.29 14.28
CA THR A 327 0.71 -46.25 14.57
C THR A 327 1.42 -45.22 13.71
N GLN A 328 1.16 -45.18 12.40
CA GLN A 328 1.74 -44.17 11.50
C GLN A 328 1.32 -42.74 11.88
N THR A 329 0.03 -42.54 12.17
CA THR A 329 -0.49 -41.23 12.59
C THR A 329 0.11 -40.79 13.93
N LYS A 330 0.32 -41.73 14.86
CA LYS A 330 0.99 -41.47 16.15
C LYS A 330 2.45 -41.05 15.95
N GLU A 331 3.17 -41.66 15.02
CA GLU A 331 4.54 -41.25 14.68
C GLU A 331 4.58 -39.84 14.07
N GLY A 332 3.67 -39.54 13.13
CA GLY A 332 3.51 -38.21 12.57
C GLY A 332 3.22 -37.16 13.65
N LEU A 333 2.29 -37.46 14.56
CA LEU A 333 1.96 -36.60 15.69
C LEU A 333 3.19 -36.34 16.58
N LYS A 334 3.96 -37.39 16.89
CA LYS A 334 5.20 -37.28 17.70
C LYS A 334 6.22 -36.35 17.03
N ARG A 335 6.40 -36.46 15.71
CA ARG A 335 7.29 -35.56 14.94
C ARG A 335 6.82 -34.10 15.00
N LEU A 336 5.53 -33.85 14.78
CA LEU A 336 4.95 -32.50 14.86
C LEU A 336 5.09 -31.88 16.26
N TRP A 337 4.88 -32.67 17.31
CA TRP A 337 5.10 -32.21 18.70
C TRP A 337 6.56 -31.84 18.99
N GLN A 338 7.51 -32.62 18.47
CA GLN A 338 8.93 -32.31 18.60
C GLN A 338 9.30 -31.03 17.84
N GLN A 339 8.80 -30.83 16.62
CA GLN A 339 8.99 -29.60 15.87
C GLN A 339 8.39 -28.39 16.59
N ARG A 340 7.16 -28.51 17.13
CA ARG A 340 6.54 -27.47 17.95
C ARG A 340 7.39 -27.10 19.16
N LYS A 341 7.96 -28.10 19.86
CA LYS A 341 8.84 -27.89 21.01
C LYS A 341 10.10 -27.12 20.60
N LYS A 342 10.73 -27.48 19.48
CA LYS A 342 11.91 -26.78 18.92
C LYS A 342 11.58 -25.32 18.58
N LEU A 343 10.47 -25.06 17.87
CA LEU A 343 10.05 -23.69 17.56
C LEU A 343 9.75 -22.85 18.80
N LYS A 344 9.10 -23.43 19.82
CA LYS A 344 8.88 -22.72 21.10
C LYS A 344 10.19 -22.38 21.83
N ALA A 345 11.19 -23.26 21.76
CA ALA A 345 12.51 -23.00 22.31
C ALA A 345 13.21 -21.85 21.55
N SER A 346 13.22 -21.90 20.22
CA SER A 346 13.75 -20.84 19.36
C SER A 346 13.05 -19.49 19.60
N LEU A 347 11.72 -19.47 19.74
CA LEU A 347 10.97 -18.25 20.08
C LEU A 347 11.40 -17.67 21.44
N LYS A 348 11.66 -18.52 22.44
CA LYS A 348 12.14 -18.09 23.75
C LYS A 348 13.56 -17.53 23.67
N GLU A 349 14.42 -18.13 22.84
CA GLU A 349 15.79 -17.69 22.62
C GLU A 349 15.83 -16.34 21.90
N GLU A 350 15.08 -16.16 20.82
CA GLU A 350 15.02 -14.89 20.09
C GLU A 350 14.46 -13.75 20.94
N ARG A 351 13.46 -14.03 21.77
CA ARG A 351 12.97 -13.06 22.77
C ARG A 351 14.05 -12.66 23.78
N LYS A 352 14.88 -13.61 24.21
CA LYS A 352 16.00 -13.31 25.11
C LYS A 352 17.07 -12.47 24.40
N LYS A 353 17.42 -12.80 23.16
CA LYS A 353 18.38 -12.04 22.35
C LYS A 353 17.93 -10.60 22.15
N LEU A 354 16.66 -10.39 21.79
CA LEU A 354 16.07 -9.06 21.68
C LEU A 354 16.05 -8.31 23.00
N ALA A 355 15.71 -8.98 24.10
CA ALA A 355 15.76 -8.37 25.43
C ALA A 355 17.19 -7.98 25.84
N SER A 356 18.20 -8.79 25.52
CA SER A 356 19.60 -8.45 25.80
C SER A 356 20.12 -7.34 24.88
N GLN A 357 19.76 -7.34 23.60
CA GLN A 357 20.08 -6.26 22.67
C GLN A 357 19.49 -4.93 23.13
N ARG A 358 18.21 -4.92 23.55
CA ARG A 358 17.54 -3.73 24.11
C ARG A 358 18.20 -3.24 25.41
N LYS A 359 18.78 -4.14 26.21
CA LYS A 359 19.53 -3.78 27.42
C LYS A 359 20.90 -3.20 27.08
N LEU A 360 21.60 -3.74 26.08
CA LEU A 360 22.92 -3.26 25.64
C LEU A 360 22.85 -1.96 24.85
N SER A 361 21.78 -1.73 24.08
CA SER A 361 21.58 -0.45 23.41
C SER A 361 21.30 0.64 24.46
N THR A 362 22.30 1.46 24.73
CA THR A 362 22.17 2.75 25.43
C THR A 362 21.38 3.76 24.61
N GLU A 363 21.20 3.50 23.32
CA GLU A 363 20.34 4.30 22.46
C GLU A 363 18.92 4.36 23.01
N LEU A 364 18.48 5.60 23.26
CA LEU A 364 17.11 5.92 23.59
C LEU A 364 16.23 5.47 22.41
N THR A 365 15.18 4.71 22.74
CA THR A 365 14.15 4.39 21.76
C THR A 365 13.57 5.69 21.18
N THR A 366 13.10 5.67 19.94
CA THR A 366 12.48 6.86 19.30
C THR A 366 11.37 7.47 20.16
N THR A 367 10.63 6.63 20.88
CA THR A 367 9.60 7.03 21.84
C THR A 367 10.18 7.73 23.07
N GLU A 368 11.30 7.27 23.61
CA GLU A 368 11.99 7.95 24.71
C GLU A 368 12.59 9.29 24.29
N LYS A 369 13.11 9.40 23.05
CA LYS A 369 13.60 10.67 22.49
C LYS A 369 12.45 11.67 22.36
N LEU A 370 11.35 11.28 21.73
CA LEU A 370 10.17 12.13 21.58
C LEU A 370 9.56 12.51 22.93
N ALA A 371 9.48 11.59 23.89
CA ALA A 371 9.00 11.89 25.24
C ALA A 371 9.89 12.92 25.95
N ARG A 372 11.22 12.88 25.74
CA ARG A 372 12.14 13.90 26.26
C ARG A 372 11.98 15.24 25.56
N GLU A 373 11.79 15.24 24.24
CA GLU A 373 11.50 16.46 23.48
C GLU A 373 10.19 17.09 23.93
N LEU A 374 9.12 16.31 24.08
CA LEU A 374 7.84 16.77 24.65
C LEU A 374 8.01 17.29 26.08
N LEU A 375 8.80 16.62 26.91
CA LEU A 375 9.09 17.08 28.27
C LEU A 375 9.80 18.44 28.25
N SER A 376 10.79 18.60 27.38
CA SER A 376 11.52 19.86 27.21
C SER A 376 10.61 20.97 26.68
N PHE A 377 9.80 20.68 25.66
CA PHE A 377 8.85 21.62 25.09
C PHE A 377 7.81 22.08 26.12
N THR A 378 7.19 21.14 26.85
CA THR A 378 6.21 21.46 27.89
C THR A 378 6.83 22.21 29.06
N SER A 379 8.10 21.93 29.40
CA SER A 379 8.87 22.69 30.38
C SER A 379 9.06 24.15 29.95
N TRP A 380 9.51 24.38 28.71
CA TRP A 380 9.66 25.73 28.17
C TRP A 380 8.33 26.48 28.12
N LEU A 381 7.26 25.82 27.68
CA LEU A 381 5.93 26.43 27.61
C LEU A 381 5.42 26.85 29.01
N LEU A 382 5.60 26.01 30.03
CA LEU A 382 5.27 26.33 31.41
C LEU A 382 6.15 27.47 31.96
N MET A 383 7.44 27.48 31.64
CA MET A 383 8.36 28.56 32.03
C MET A 383 7.92 29.90 31.42
N PHE A 384 7.64 29.95 30.12
CA PHE A 384 7.15 31.16 29.46
C PHE A 384 5.82 31.64 30.03
N TYR A 385 4.89 30.72 30.31
CA TYR A 385 3.64 31.05 30.97
C TYR A 385 3.87 31.66 32.35
N LEU A 386 4.77 31.09 33.16
CA LEU A 386 5.06 31.56 34.50
C LEU A 386 5.70 32.97 34.47
N VAL A 387 6.67 33.20 33.58
CA VAL A 387 7.26 34.53 33.35
C VAL A 387 6.17 35.52 32.93
N TYR A 388 5.34 35.16 31.95
CA TYR A 388 4.26 36.00 31.47
C TYR A 388 3.22 36.31 32.56
N TYR A 389 2.88 35.33 33.39
CA TYR A 389 1.96 35.47 34.52
C TYR A 389 2.48 36.50 35.53
N PHE A 390 3.74 36.39 35.93
CA PHE A 390 4.35 37.34 36.87
C PHE A 390 4.49 38.74 36.28
N VAL A 391 4.91 38.85 35.02
CA VAL A 391 4.99 40.13 34.31
C VAL A 391 3.61 40.79 34.22
N SER A 392 2.56 40.01 33.93
CA SER A 392 1.19 40.51 33.84
C SER A 392 0.66 41.01 35.18
N ILE A 393 0.87 40.24 36.26
CA ILE A 393 0.49 40.67 37.61
C ILE A 393 1.26 41.92 38.03
N TYR A 394 2.55 41.98 37.73
CA TYR A 394 3.38 43.13 38.04
C TYR A 394 2.91 44.37 37.25
N ALA A 395 2.62 44.23 35.96
CA ALA A 395 2.09 45.30 35.11
C ALA A 395 0.79 45.88 35.66
N ILE A 396 -0.12 45.01 36.12
CA ILE A 396 -1.41 45.40 36.69
C ILE A 396 -1.25 46.06 38.06
N SER A 397 -0.35 45.55 38.90
CA SER A 397 -0.20 46.06 40.27
C SER A 397 0.53 47.40 40.34
N LYS A 398 1.51 47.63 39.46
CA LYS A 398 2.36 48.84 39.51
C LYS A 398 1.68 50.08 38.94
N ASN A 399 0.52 49.93 38.28
CA ASN A 399 -0.25 51.00 37.63
C ASN A 399 0.64 52.02 36.90
N PHE A 400 1.20 51.62 35.76
CA PHE A 400 2.18 52.38 34.97
C PHE A 400 1.64 53.69 34.34
N GLY A 401 0.49 54.20 34.79
CA GLY A 401 -0.14 55.40 34.23
C GLY A 401 -0.82 55.15 32.89
N PHE A 402 -1.13 53.89 32.57
CA PHE A 402 -2.04 53.57 31.47
C PHE A 402 -3.48 53.74 31.98
N ASP A 403 -4.29 54.53 31.27
CA ASP A 403 -5.69 54.74 31.62
C ASP A 403 -6.48 53.41 31.66
N GLU A 404 -6.13 52.46 30.79
CA GLU A 404 -6.64 51.09 30.81
C GLU A 404 -5.50 50.10 30.53
N VAL A 405 -5.38 49.06 31.35
CA VAL A 405 -4.44 47.97 31.08
C VAL A 405 -5.00 47.14 29.91
N PRO A 406 -4.19 46.84 28.88
CA PRO A 406 -4.65 46.02 27.76
C PRO A 406 -5.21 44.66 28.21
N HIS A 407 -6.32 44.22 27.59
CA HIS A 407 -7.03 43.01 27.99
C HIS A 407 -6.18 41.74 28.03
N PHE A 408 -5.12 41.67 27.23
CA PHE A 408 -4.23 40.51 27.20
C PHE A 408 -3.48 40.28 28.53
N PHE A 409 -3.24 41.31 29.34
CA PHE A 409 -2.62 41.16 30.66
C PHE A 409 -3.56 40.53 31.71
N TYR A 410 -4.87 40.48 31.48
CA TYR A 410 -5.84 39.84 32.37
C TYR A 410 -5.92 38.32 32.17
N ILE A 411 -4.78 37.70 31.92
CA ILE A 411 -4.67 36.28 31.58
C ILE A 411 -5.21 35.36 32.69
N TYR A 412 -5.08 35.79 33.95
CA TYR A 412 -5.63 35.09 35.12
C TYR A 412 -7.16 35.14 35.23
N ARG A 413 -7.86 35.87 34.35
CA ARG A 413 -9.33 35.82 34.26
C ARG A 413 -9.81 34.79 33.25
N SER A 414 -8.97 34.37 32.30
CA SER A 414 -9.35 33.38 31.29
C SER A 414 -9.50 31.99 31.92
N ALA A 415 -10.73 31.49 31.96
CA ALA A 415 -11.02 30.13 32.45
C ALA A 415 -10.32 29.08 31.59
N PHE A 416 -10.44 29.20 30.26
CA PHE A 416 -9.80 28.29 29.30
C PHE A 416 -8.31 28.12 29.58
N LEU A 417 -7.59 29.22 29.76
CA LEU A 417 -6.16 29.15 29.94
C LEU A 417 -5.76 28.56 31.31
N LYS A 418 -6.56 28.77 32.36
CA LYS A 418 -6.37 28.09 33.64
C LYS A 418 -6.47 26.57 33.48
N TYR A 419 -7.53 26.07 32.85
CA TYR A 419 -7.71 24.63 32.62
C TYR A 419 -6.61 24.05 31.73
N PHE A 420 -6.26 24.76 30.66
CA PHE A 420 -5.20 24.35 29.75
C PHE A 420 -3.85 24.24 30.47
N MET A 421 -3.45 25.27 31.23
CA MET A 421 -2.17 25.28 31.95
C MET A 421 -2.13 24.25 33.09
N ALA A 422 -3.24 24.04 33.80
CA ALA A 422 -3.31 23.01 34.83
C ALA A 422 -3.21 21.59 34.23
N THR A 423 -3.87 21.36 33.09
CA THR A 423 -3.76 20.12 32.32
C THR A 423 -2.32 19.91 31.83
N LEU A 424 -1.70 20.95 31.26
CA LEU A 424 -0.33 20.93 30.78
C LEU A 424 0.66 20.62 31.91
N PHE A 425 0.45 21.21 33.09
CA PHE A 425 1.27 20.98 34.28
C PHE A 425 1.16 19.53 34.79
N LEU A 426 -0.05 18.97 34.85
CA LEU A 426 -0.23 17.55 35.20
C LEU A 426 0.43 16.62 34.19
N PHE A 427 0.30 16.93 32.89
CA PHE A 427 0.93 16.15 31.83
C PHE A 427 2.45 16.20 31.95
N TYR A 428 3.03 17.39 32.13
CA TYR A 428 4.46 17.59 32.37
C TYR A 428 4.93 16.80 33.60
N SER A 429 4.20 16.89 34.72
CA SER A 429 4.54 16.20 35.97
C SER A 429 4.54 14.68 35.79
N ALA A 430 3.51 14.13 35.16
CA ALA A 430 3.40 12.71 34.87
C ALA A 430 4.54 12.22 33.96
N LEU A 431 4.85 12.99 32.91
CA LEU A 431 5.92 12.69 31.98
C LEU A 431 7.31 12.77 32.64
N SER A 432 7.53 13.79 33.48
CA SER A 432 8.75 13.99 34.26
C SER A 432 8.98 12.85 35.25
N ILE A 433 7.94 12.46 35.99
CA ILE A 433 7.99 11.32 36.94
C ILE A 433 8.35 10.03 36.19
N LYS A 434 7.68 9.76 35.06
CA LYS A 434 7.95 8.60 34.22
C LYS A 434 9.41 8.57 33.75
N ILE A 435 9.89 9.66 33.16
CA ILE A 435 11.21 9.71 32.52
C ILE A 435 12.35 9.67 33.55
N ASN A 436 12.21 10.39 34.67
CA ASN A 436 13.28 10.54 35.66
C ASN A 436 13.35 9.38 36.66
N PHE A 437 12.20 8.83 37.09
CA PHE A 437 12.18 7.80 38.15
C PHE A 437 11.90 6.39 37.62
N PHE A 438 11.16 6.25 36.52
CA PHE A 438 10.69 4.94 36.03
C PHE A 438 11.16 4.66 34.60
N LYS A 439 12.44 4.91 34.33
CA LYS A 439 13.05 4.67 33.02
C LYS A 439 12.84 3.21 32.59
N ARG A 440 12.20 3.00 31.43
CA ARG A 440 11.91 1.69 30.82
C ARG A 440 10.99 0.76 31.63
N ASN A 441 10.22 1.28 32.60
CA ASN A 441 9.24 0.48 33.32
C ASN A 441 7.83 0.64 32.70
N ASP A 442 7.39 -0.40 31.99
CA ASP A 442 6.08 -0.42 31.34
C ASP A 442 4.92 -0.39 32.35
N ILE A 443 5.10 -1.00 33.53
CA ILE A 443 4.09 -1.01 34.60
C ILE A 443 3.86 0.41 35.12
N ALA A 444 4.93 1.20 35.26
CA ALA A 444 4.80 2.58 35.68
C ALA A 444 4.00 3.40 34.65
N THR A 445 4.17 3.14 33.36
CA THR A 445 3.36 3.80 32.31
C THR A 445 1.88 3.45 32.45
N LEU A 446 1.58 2.17 32.74
CA LEU A 446 0.22 1.67 32.92
C LEU A 446 -0.48 2.26 34.16
N ILE A 447 0.27 2.66 35.18
CA ILE A 447 -0.28 3.27 36.41
C ILE A 447 -0.32 4.81 36.31
N ILE A 448 0.76 5.44 35.85
CA ILE A 448 0.88 6.91 35.81
C ILE A 448 -0.11 7.52 34.82
N THR A 449 -0.34 6.87 33.66
CA THR A 449 -1.21 7.42 32.62
C THR A 449 -2.68 7.52 33.07
N PRO A 450 -3.31 6.45 33.61
CA PRO A 450 -4.66 6.55 34.15
C PRO A 450 -4.78 7.55 35.30
N VAL A 451 -3.79 7.62 36.20
CA VAL A 451 -3.78 8.59 37.30
C VAL A 451 -3.75 10.02 36.74
N CYS A 452 -2.88 10.31 35.76
CA CYS A 452 -2.82 11.61 35.10
C CYS A 452 -4.15 11.97 34.44
N LEU A 453 -4.75 11.05 33.68
CA LEU A 453 -6.05 11.26 33.03
C LEU A 453 -7.17 11.51 34.05
N PHE A 454 -7.19 10.73 35.13
CA PHE A 454 -8.16 10.91 36.21
C PHE A 454 -8.00 12.26 36.90
N SER A 455 -6.77 12.70 37.19
CA SER A 455 -6.50 14.02 37.73
C SER A 455 -6.91 15.14 36.78
N ILE A 456 -6.71 14.99 35.46
CA ILE A 456 -7.19 15.95 34.46
C ILE A 456 -8.72 16.04 34.51
N VAL A 457 -9.42 14.89 34.54
CA VAL A 457 -10.89 14.87 34.66
C VAL A 457 -11.37 15.55 35.95
N LEU A 458 -10.71 15.31 37.08
CA LEU A 458 -11.03 16.00 38.34
C LEU A 458 -10.86 17.52 38.25
N ILE A 459 -9.84 18.01 37.54
CA ILE A 459 -9.66 19.45 37.31
C ILE A 459 -10.84 20.04 36.54
N TYR A 460 -11.35 19.34 35.52
CA TYR A 460 -12.51 19.80 34.76
C TYR A 460 -13.84 19.70 35.51
N LEU A 461 -13.93 18.82 36.52
CA LEU A 461 -15.16 18.65 37.31
C LEU A 461 -15.25 19.60 38.52
N ASN A 462 -14.11 20.05 39.06
CA ASN A 462 -14.05 20.75 40.34
C ASN A 462 -13.84 22.28 40.22
N PHE A 463 -13.64 22.77 39.00
CA PHE A 463 -13.57 24.19 38.65
C PHE A 463 -14.63 24.47 37.61
#